data_AF-A0A504XXW7-F1
#
_entry.id   AF-A0A504XXW7-F1
#
_cell.length_a   1.000
_cell.length_b   1.000
_cell.length_c   1.000
_cell.angle_alpha   90.00
_cell.angle_beta   90.00
_cell.angle_gamma   90.00
#
_symmetry.space_group_name_H-M   'P 1'
#
loop_
_entity.id
_entity.type
_entity.pdbx_description
1 polymer ?
#
loop_
_entity_poly.entity_id
_entity_poly.type
_entity_poly.pdbx_seq_one_letter_code
_entity_poly.pdbx_strand_id
1 'polypeptide(L)'
;MHSTTEDNTTVAAALGTSDSSSCLVTVEGQLRAQVTRVGDSWCTGTPLCGVRLMWVSPASRGRGVAYSMIERARHAVCYGFVVPPEHVAFSEPTAMGSAFARRYQARQDFLVYHY
;
A
#
# COMPACT_ATOMS: atom_id res chain seq x y z
N MET A 1 38.13 -24.74 28.79
CA MET A 1 39.54 -24.34 28.75
C MET A 1 40.23 -25.16 27.67
N HIS A 2 41.01 -24.50 26.82
CA HIS A 2 41.69 -24.95 25.59
C HIS A 2 40.80 -25.12 24.34
N SER A 3 41.14 -24.71 23.12
CA SER A 3 42.01 -23.67 22.50
C SER A 3 42.01 -23.95 20.98
N THR A 4 42.47 -22.98 20.18
CA THR A 4 42.96 -23.03 18.77
C THR A 4 41.91 -22.75 17.67
N THR A 5 41.93 -21.59 16.99
CA THR A 5 42.88 -21.01 15.98
C THR A 5 42.49 -21.46 14.56
N GLU A 6 41.73 -20.61 13.84
CA GLU A 6 42.12 -19.85 12.63
C GLU A 6 42.12 -20.68 11.33
N ASP A 7 41.37 -20.20 10.33
CA ASP A 7 41.88 -20.22 8.94
C ASP A 7 41.18 -19.15 8.10
N ASN A 8 41.94 -18.11 7.79
CA ASN A 8 41.70 -17.10 6.78
C ASN A 8 42.39 -17.59 5.50
N THR A 9 41.69 -17.73 4.38
CA THR A 9 42.33 -17.82 3.06
C THR A 9 41.50 -17.13 2.01
N THR A 10 42.07 -16.03 1.55
CA THR A 10 41.70 -15.23 0.39
C THR A 10 41.98 -16.00 -0.89
N VAL A 11 41.04 -16.00 -1.85
CA VAL A 11 41.37 -16.16 -3.28
C VAL A 11 40.61 -15.13 -4.10
N ALA A 12 41.38 -14.22 -4.69
CA ALA A 12 40.96 -13.31 -5.75
C ALA A 12 41.39 -13.90 -7.10
N ALA A 13 40.53 -13.79 -8.11
CA ALA A 13 40.81 -13.76 -9.56
C ALA A 13 39.52 -14.17 -10.31
N ALA A 14 39.16 -13.68 -11.49
CA ALA A 14 39.55 -12.53 -12.30
C ALA A 14 38.50 -12.44 -13.44
N LEU A 15 38.50 -11.30 -14.13
CA LEU A 15 37.63 -10.91 -15.23
C LEU A 15 37.63 -11.84 -16.46
N GLY A 16 36.53 -11.80 -17.22
CA GLY A 16 36.47 -12.19 -18.63
C GLY A 16 35.33 -11.44 -19.35
N THR A 17 35.69 -10.67 -20.39
CA THR A 17 34.82 -9.81 -21.21
C THR A 17 34.67 -10.34 -22.65
N SER A 18 33.75 -9.70 -23.41
CA SER A 18 33.48 -9.70 -24.88
C SER A 18 32.42 -10.71 -25.40
N ASP A 19 31.21 -10.25 -25.77
CA ASP A 19 30.71 -9.76 -27.10
C ASP A 19 30.33 -10.92 -28.06
N SER A 20 29.23 -10.97 -28.84
CA SER A 20 28.09 -10.08 -29.12
C SER A 20 27.04 -10.87 -29.96
N SER A 21 25.79 -10.38 -30.02
CA SER A 21 24.78 -10.54 -31.09
C SER A 21 23.75 -11.70 -31.07
N SER A 22 22.47 -11.39 -30.76
CA SER A 22 21.43 -11.12 -31.80
C SER A 22 19.98 -11.01 -31.25
N CYS A 23 19.36 -9.86 -31.51
CA CYS A 23 17.93 -9.47 -31.71
C CYS A 23 16.77 -10.20 -30.98
N LEU A 24 16.07 -9.52 -30.05
CA LEU A 24 14.84 -8.69 -30.19
C LEU A 24 13.53 -9.48 -30.00
N VAL A 25 12.78 -9.19 -28.92
CA VAL A 25 11.45 -8.55 -28.97
C VAL A 25 11.17 -7.95 -27.59
N THR A 26 11.09 -6.62 -27.58
CA THR A 26 10.55 -5.78 -26.54
C THR A 26 9.09 -6.13 -26.27
N VAL A 27 8.78 -6.57 -25.06
CA VAL A 27 7.45 -6.30 -24.47
C VAL A 27 7.72 -5.56 -23.17
N GLU A 28 7.73 -4.24 -23.29
CA GLU A 28 7.51 -3.32 -22.18
C GLU A 28 6.12 -3.59 -21.60
N GLY A 29 6.03 -4.59 -20.73
CA GLY A 29 5.00 -4.72 -19.72
C GLY A 29 5.48 -4.11 -18.42
N GLN A 30 6.10 -2.94 -18.50
CA GLN A 30 6.62 -2.18 -17.37
C GLN A 30 5.44 -1.58 -16.59
N LEU A 31 4.62 -2.43 -15.95
CA LEU A 31 3.99 -1.99 -14.71
C LEU A 31 5.07 -2.07 -13.65
N ARG A 32 5.96 -1.07 -13.67
CA ARG A 32 6.56 -0.59 -12.44
C ARG A 32 5.37 -0.39 -11.50
N ALA A 33 5.16 -1.34 -10.60
CA ALA A 33 4.58 -1.03 -9.32
C ALA A 33 5.45 0.11 -8.81
N GLN A 34 5.03 1.34 -9.09
CA GLN A 34 5.68 2.53 -8.62
C GLN A 34 5.45 2.46 -7.12
N VAL A 35 6.40 1.82 -6.44
CA VAL A 35 6.64 1.98 -5.02
C VAL A 35 7.03 3.45 -4.90
N THR A 36 6.02 4.32 -4.81
CA THR A 36 6.20 5.69 -4.38
C THR A 36 6.69 5.58 -2.95
N ARG A 37 8.00 5.73 -2.75
CA ARG A 37 8.56 6.13 -1.47
C ARG A 37 7.98 7.50 -1.13
N VAL A 38 6.81 7.51 -0.52
CA VAL A 38 6.40 8.60 0.36
C VAL A 38 7.44 8.59 1.48
N GLY A 39 8.09 9.74 1.71
CA GLY A 39 9.37 9.89 2.43
C GLY A 39 9.55 9.00 3.66
N ASP A 40 10.80 8.58 3.89
CA ASP A 40 11.26 7.55 4.83
C ASP A 40 10.91 7.82 6.32
N SER A 41 9.62 7.84 6.63
CA SER A 41 9.03 7.96 7.97
C SER A 41 7.75 7.12 7.93
N TRP A 42 7.77 5.98 8.60
CA TRP A 42 6.60 5.12 8.78
C TRP A 42 5.54 5.86 9.59
N CYS A 43 4.66 6.61 8.92
CA CYS A 43 3.42 7.08 9.50
C CYS A 43 2.43 5.91 9.56
N THR A 44 2.81 4.84 10.27
CA THR A 44 1.92 3.72 10.59
C THR A 44 0.82 4.27 11.50
N GLY A 45 -0.30 4.69 10.91
CA GLY A 45 -1.42 5.29 11.64
C GLY A 45 -1.77 6.73 11.27
N THR A 46 -1.10 7.36 10.29
CA THR A 46 -1.53 8.70 9.84
C THR A 46 -2.63 8.59 8.79
N PRO A 47 -3.82 9.14 9.03
CA PRO A 47 -4.89 9.13 8.06
C PRO A 47 -4.59 10.11 6.91
N LEU A 48 -4.62 9.62 5.67
CA LEU A 48 -4.45 10.46 4.47
C LEU A 48 -5.80 10.85 3.86
N CYS A 49 -6.84 10.04 4.10
CA CYS A 49 -8.20 10.32 3.64
C CYS A 49 -9.16 10.20 4.82
N GLY A 50 -9.77 11.31 5.23
CA GLY A 50 -10.76 11.35 6.31
C GLY A 50 -12.19 11.38 5.77
N VAL A 51 -12.99 10.36 6.09
CA VAL A 51 -14.42 10.31 5.79
C VAL A 51 -15.20 10.91 6.96
N ARG A 52 -15.67 12.15 6.76
CA ARG A 52 -16.49 12.89 7.74
C ARG A 52 -17.89 12.32 7.90
N LEU A 53 -18.54 12.00 6.78
CA LEU A 53 -19.89 11.46 6.74
C LEU A 53 -20.06 10.65 5.48
N MET A 54 -20.66 9.47 5.59
CA MET A 54 -21.10 8.69 4.45
C MET A 54 -22.52 8.20 4.69
N TRP A 55 -23.34 8.29 3.65
CA TRP A 55 -24.71 7.80 3.70
C TRP A 55 -25.08 7.16 2.38
N VAL A 56 -25.81 6.05 2.49
CA VAL A 56 -26.36 5.34 1.35
C VAL A 56 -27.82 5.06 1.65
N SER A 57 -28.68 5.34 0.66
CA SER A 57 -30.11 5.08 0.75
C SER A 57 -30.36 3.62 1.15
N PRO A 58 -31.34 3.32 2.03
CA PRO A 58 -31.61 1.94 2.45
C PRO A 58 -31.85 0.98 1.27
N ALA A 59 -32.53 1.45 0.22
CA ALA A 59 -32.81 0.68 -0.99
C ALA A 59 -31.56 0.32 -1.82
N SER A 60 -30.47 1.07 -1.66
CA SER A 60 -29.20 0.85 -2.38
C SER A 60 -28.11 0.20 -1.52
N ARG A 61 -28.42 -0.21 -0.28
CA ARG A 61 -27.47 -0.95 0.57
C ARG A 61 -27.23 -2.35 0.01
N GLY A 62 -26.04 -2.91 0.30
CA GLY A 62 -25.64 -4.22 -0.21
C GLY A 62 -25.25 -4.26 -1.69
N ARG A 63 -25.31 -3.14 -2.42
CA ARG A 63 -24.96 -3.04 -3.85
C ARG A 63 -23.56 -2.46 -4.13
N GLY A 64 -22.71 -2.33 -3.12
CA GLY A 64 -21.35 -1.80 -3.29
C GLY A 64 -21.25 -0.28 -3.53
N VAL A 65 -22.34 0.48 -3.33
CA VAL A 65 -22.35 1.94 -3.52
C VAL A 65 -21.38 2.67 -2.58
N ALA A 66 -21.42 2.33 -1.28
CA ALA A 66 -20.51 2.91 -0.28
C ALA A 66 -19.04 2.59 -0.61
N TYR A 67 -18.77 1.37 -1.06
CA TYR A 67 -17.43 0.95 -1.46
C TYR A 67 -16.91 1.79 -2.63
N SER A 68 -17.74 1.94 -3.67
CA SER A 68 -17.40 2.72 -4.87
C SER A 68 -17.18 4.20 -4.54
N MET A 69 -17.94 4.75 -3.59
CA MET A 69 -17.79 6.13 -3.15
C MET A 69 -16.43 6.37 -2.49
N ILE A 70 -15.99 5.48 -1.59
CA ILE A 70 -14.68 5.60 -0.95
C ILE A 70 -13.56 5.36 -1.94
N GLU A 71 -13.71 4.40 -2.84
CA GLU A 71 -12.67 4.15 -3.85
C GLU A 71 -12.44 5.39 -4.69
N ARG A 72 -13.51 6.02 -5.21
CA ARG A 72 -13.38 7.30 -5.93
C ARG A 72 -12.79 8.41 -5.07
N ALA A 73 -13.16 8.49 -3.79
CA ALA A 73 -12.61 9.50 -2.88
C ALA A 73 -11.08 9.33 -2.69
N ARG A 74 -10.58 8.09 -2.59
CA ARG A 74 -9.13 7.80 -2.51
C ARG A 74 -8.36 8.23 -3.75
N HIS A 75 -8.95 8.08 -4.93
CA HIS A 75 -8.35 8.52 -6.19
C HIS A 75 -8.39 10.05 -6.35
N ALA A 76 -9.35 10.73 -5.72
CA ALA A 76 -9.57 12.16 -5.90
C ALA A 76 -8.93 13.05 -4.82
N VAL A 77 -8.68 12.52 -3.62
CA VAL A 77 -8.22 13.32 -2.47
C VAL A 77 -6.79 13.85 -2.64
N CYS A 78 -5.91 13.08 -3.29
CA CYS A 78 -4.52 13.47 -3.54
C CYS A 78 -4.22 13.39 -5.03
N TYR A 79 -3.80 14.50 -5.63
CA TYR A 79 -3.43 14.51 -7.03
C TYR A 79 -2.20 13.63 -7.29
N GLY A 80 -2.29 12.75 -8.29
CA GLY A 80 -1.19 11.85 -8.66
C GLY A 80 -0.86 10.78 -7.63
N PHE A 81 -1.66 10.65 -6.56
CA PHE A 81 -1.45 9.67 -5.50
C PHE A 81 -2.77 8.99 -5.14
N VAL A 82 -2.83 7.69 -5.38
CA VAL A 82 -3.94 6.87 -4.89
C VAL A 82 -3.63 6.53 -3.45
N VAL A 83 -4.41 7.12 -2.52
CA VAL A 83 -4.32 6.76 -1.10
C VAL A 83 -4.49 5.24 -0.96
N PRO A 84 -3.78 4.52 -0.08
CA PRO A 84 -4.03 3.10 0.22
C PRO A 84 -5.16 2.88 1.25
N PRO A 85 -5.91 1.75 1.21
CA PRO A 85 -7.17 1.62 1.95
C PRO A 85 -6.96 1.65 3.45
N GLU A 86 -5.79 1.22 3.92
CA GLU A 86 -5.32 1.28 5.29
C GLU A 86 -5.11 2.70 5.83
N HIS A 87 -4.96 3.70 4.96
CA HIS A 87 -4.80 5.12 5.32
C HIS A 87 -6.12 5.91 5.27
N VAL A 88 -7.25 5.22 5.09
CA VAL A 88 -8.59 5.83 5.19
C VAL A 88 -9.04 5.81 6.65
N ALA A 89 -9.48 6.95 7.16
CA ALA A 89 -10.04 7.07 8.50
C ALA A 89 -11.49 7.54 8.48
N PHE A 90 -12.26 7.11 9.47
CA PHE A 90 -13.67 7.43 9.61
C PHE A 90 -13.89 8.28 10.86
N SER A 91 -14.67 9.35 10.77
CA SER A 91 -15.10 10.07 11.97
C SER A 91 -16.35 9.42 12.57
N GLU A 92 -16.29 9.14 13.87
CA GLU A 92 -17.44 8.68 14.67
C GLU A 92 -18.29 7.60 13.97
N PRO A 93 -17.71 6.42 13.70
CA PRO A 93 -18.39 5.38 12.95
C PRO A 93 -19.64 4.87 13.69
N THR A 94 -20.79 4.92 13.04
CA THR A 94 -22.01 4.24 13.52
C THR A 94 -21.82 2.71 13.56
N ALA A 95 -22.71 1.96 14.20
CA ALA A 95 -22.63 0.49 14.21
C ALA A 95 -22.57 -0.11 12.78
N MET A 96 -23.36 0.43 11.85
CA MET A 96 -23.32 0.04 10.44
C MET A 96 -22.04 0.53 9.75
N GLY A 97 -21.58 1.75 10.09
CA GLY A 97 -20.34 2.33 9.57
C GLY A 97 -19.11 1.50 9.97
N SER A 98 -19.01 1.07 11.22
CA SER A 98 -17.92 0.21 11.71
C SER A 98 -17.93 -1.17 11.04
N ALA A 99 -19.11 -1.78 10.85
CA ALA A 99 -19.23 -3.04 10.11
C ALA A 99 -18.79 -2.89 8.65
N PHE A 100 -19.12 -1.77 8.02
CA PHE A 100 -18.64 -1.44 6.68
C PHE A 100 -17.13 -1.20 6.66
N ALA A 101 -16.58 -0.40 7.59
CA ALA A 101 -15.16 -0.05 7.64
C ALA A 101 -14.28 -1.30 7.80
N ARG A 102 -14.68 -2.23 8.67
CA ARG A 102 -13.97 -3.51 8.85
C ARG A 102 -13.97 -4.37 7.59
N ARG A 103 -15.09 -4.39 6.86
CA ARG A 103 -15.19 -5.10 5.57
C ARG A 103 -14.37 -4.41 4.48
N TYR A 104 -14.36 -3.08 4.48
CA TYR A 104 -13.64 -2.27 3.49
C TYR A 104 -12.12 -2.43 3.63
N GLN A 105 -11.60 -2.36 4.85
CA GLN A 105 -10.15 -2.46 5.14
C GLN A 105 -9.67 -3.89 5.39
N ALA A 106 -10.57 -4.88 5.36
CA ALA A 106 -10.29 -6.28 5.71
C ALA A 106 -9.57 -6.45 7.07
N ARG A 107 -9.85 -5.53 8.02
CA ARG A 107 -9.11 -5.39 9.28
C ARG A 107 -10.05 -4.99 10.41
N GLN A 108 -9.74 -5.40 11.64
CA GLN A 108 -10.55 -5.04 12.81
C GLN A 108 -10.17 -3.68 13.42
N ASP A 109 -8.89 -3.34 13.37
CA ASP A 109 -8.27 -2.07 13.80
C ASP A 109 -8.26 -1.02 12.67
N PHE A 110 -9.43 -0.46 12.36
CA PHE A 110 -9.53 0.64 11.39
C PHE A 110 -9.21 2.00 12.01
N LEU A 111 -8.79 2.96 11.18
CA LEU A 111 -8.46 4.31 11.65
C LEU A 111 -9.73 5.12 11.95
N VAL A 112 -9.77 5.69 13.16
CA VAL A 112 -10.85 6.56 13.61
C VAL A 112 -10.25 7.88 14.04
N TYR A 113 -10.91 8.98 13.67
CA TYR A 113 -10.56 10.30 14.17
C TYR A 113 -11.78 10.99 14.77
N HIS A 114 -11.53 11.84 15.76
CA HIS A 114 -12.54 12.67 16.41
C HIS A 114 -12.28 14.13 16.06
N TYR A 115 -13.34 14.94 16.00
CA TYR A 115 -13.26 16.36 15.71
C TYR A 115 -13.65 17.20 16.92
#